data_AF-U2EIR3-F1
#
_entry.id   AF-U2EIR3-F1
#
_cell.length_a   1.000
_cell.length_b   1.000
_cell.length_c   1.000
_cell.angle_alpha   90.00
_cell.angle_beta   90.00
_cell.angle_gamma   90.00
#
_symmetry.space_group_name_H-M   'P 1'
#
loop_
_entity.id
_entity.type
_entity.pdbx_description
1 polymer ?
#
loop_
_entity_poly.entity_id
_entity_poly.type
_entity_poly.pdbx_seq_one_letter_code
_entity_poly.pdbx_strand_id
1 'polypeptide(L)'
;MNAENKINLNELLRIELEKEKTSKTNLDKVNRPISNKINREMLVKDELLKIILEHAKEYPQFKNESSVYEVKESLSFLGKLASDKFAPFFLIATLTIKEYFKNLKIIADKKKRKQTREDYTRKKAEKAIDMLCDIQDYFFNFNDIDKENVYKKCIDTIIDALDYEIYLTRKKTITPAIANRNFDKSFYSLLEKNIKNNNLTPLELAKAITRLRVTIRNIFNNKPNIRTKSDKEA
;
A
#
# COMPACT_ATOMS: atom_id res chain seq x y z
N MET A 1 -39.39 -2.13 39.37
CA MET A 1 -40.35 -2.01 38.25
C MET A 1 -39.57 -1.54 37.03
N ASN A 2 -39.21 -2.46 36.14
CA ASN A 2 -38.49 -2.12 34.90
C ASN A 2 -39.52 -1.89 33.80
N ALA A 3 -39.66 -0.64 33.36
CA ALA A 3 -40.43 -0.29 32.18
C ALA A 3 -39.60 -0.65 30.94
N GLU A 4 -40.03 -1.68 30.22
CA GLU A 4 -39.51 -1.99 28.90
C GLU A 4 -39.83 -0.83 27.95
N ASN A 5 -38.77 -0.16 27.47
CA ASN A 5 -38.85 0.83 26.40
C ASN A 5 -39.34 0.14 25.12
N LYS A 6 -40.66 0.13 24.90
CA LYS A 6 -41.25 -0.22 23.61
C LYS A 6 -40.93 0.88 22.61
N ILE A 7 -39.85 0.68 21.84
CA ILE A 7 -39.51 1.55 20.71
C ILE A 7 -40.70 1.58 19.76
N ASN A 8 -41.23 2.78 19.52
CA ASN A 8 -42.41 3.00 18.69
C ASN A 8 -42.06 2.70 17.23
N LEU A 9 -42.76 1.75 16.61
CA LEU A 9 -42.51 1.31 15.24
C LEU A 9 -42.53 2.48 14.23
N ASN A 10 -43.34 3.50 14.50
CA ASN A 10 -43.41 4.70 13.66
C ASN A 10 -42.14 5.56 13.74
N GLU A 11 -41.44 5.52 14.86
CA GLU A 11 -40.19 6.23 15.07
C GLU A 11 -39.03 5.52 14.34
N LEU A 12 -39.00 4.19 14.38
CA LEU A 12 -38.08 3.38 13.58
C LEU A 12 -38.29 3.60 12.07
N LEU A 13 -39.54 3.63 11.61
CA LEU A 13 -39.88 3.90 10.21
C LEU A 13 -39.44 5.30 9.76
N ARG A 14 -39.57 6.31 10.63
CA ARG A 14 -39.08 7.67 10.34
C ARG A 14 -37.56 7.70 10.20
N ILE A 15 -36.85 7.08 11.14
CA ILE A 15 -35.37 7.02 11.11
C ILE A 15 -34.89 6.31 9.84
N GLU A 16 -35.54 5.23 9.44
CA GLU A 16 -35.15 4.48 8.25
C GLU A 16 -35.45 5.26 6.96
N LEU A 17 -36.59 5.95 6.88
CA LEU A 17 -36.92 6.85 5.76
C LEU A 17 -35.95 8.04 5.66
N GLU A 18 -35.49 8.59 6.77
CA GLU A 18 -34.49 9.66 6.79
C GLU A 18 -33.11 9.17 6.36
N LYS A 19 -32.70 7.98 6.79
CA LYS A 19 -31.48 7.30 6.31
C LYS A 19 -31.55 7.01 4.81
N GLU A 20 -32.70 6.57 4.31
CA GLU A 20 -32.89 6.28 2.89
C GLU A 20 -32.87 7.57 2.06
N LYS A 21 -33.49 8.65 2.56
CA LYS A 21 -33.44 9.99 1.94
C LYS A 21 -32.02 10.55 1.91
N THR A 22 -31.25 10.43 3.00
CA THR A 22 -29.84 10.86 3.05
C THR A 22 -28.97 9.99 2.15
N SER A 23 -29.24 8.69 2.06
CA SER A 23 -28.51 7.78 1.17
C SER A 23 -28.80 8.07 -0.31
N LYS A 24 -30.06 8.37 -0.66
CA LYS A 24 -30.47 8.80 -2.01
C LYS A 24 -29.91 10.17 -2.37
N THR A 25 -29.95 11.17 -1.47
CA THR A 25 -29.31 12.47 -1.71
C THR A 25 -27.78 12.39 -1.81
N ASN A 26 -27.15 11.46 -1.09
CA ASN A 26 -25.72 11.19 -1.25
C ASN A 26 -25.42 10.49 -2.59
N LEU A 27 -26.28 9.56 -3.05
CA LEU A 27 -26.16 8.95 -4.37
C LEU A 27 -26.38 9.97 -5.51
N ASP A 28 -27.35 10.86 -5.38
CA ASP A 28 -27.64 11.89 -6.39
C ASP A 28 -26.56 12.97 -6.45
N LYS A 29 -25.86 13.25 -5.32
CA LYS A 29 -24.64 14.08 -5.33
C LYS A 29 -23.47 13.38 -6.03
N VAL A 30 -23.39 12.05 -5.96
CA VAL A 30 -22.40 11.22 -6.68
C VAL A 30 -22.76 11.08 -8.17
N ASN A 31 -24.06 11.08 -8.50
CA ASN A 31 -24.59 10.83 -9.85
C ASN A 31 -25.04 12.09 -10.62
N ARG A 32 -24.76 13.31 -10.15
CA ARG A 32 -24.99 14.51 -10.96
C ARG A 32 -24.26 14.36 -12.30
N PRO A 33 -24.91 14.59 -13.45
CA PRO A 33 -24.20 14.69 -14.71
C PRO A 33 -23.33 15.94 -14.64
N ILE A 34 -22.04 15.74 -14.37
CA ILE A 34 -21.06 16.82 -14.34
C ILE A 34 -20.99 17.37 -15.77
N SER A 35 -21.44 18.62 -15.92
CA SER A 35 -21.45 19.41 -17.14
C SER A 35 -20.16 19.27 -17.96
N ASN A 36 -20.35 18.93 -19.23
CA ASN A 36 -19.51 19.10 -20.42
C ASN A 36 -18.01 19.39 -20.22
N LYS A 37 -17.20 18.38 -20.58
CA LYS A 37 -15.99 18.49 -21.42
C LYS A 37 -14.99 19.62 -21.11
N ILE A 38 -14.84 20.01 -19.84
CA ILE A 38 -13.74 20.87 -19.37
C ILE A 38 -12.78 20.02 -18.51
N ASN A 39 -11.55 19.85 -19.01
CA ASN A 39 -10.29 19.49 -18.33
C ASN A 39 -10.26 18.39 -17.24
N ARG A 40 -11.06 17.32 -17.33
CA ARG A 40 -10.91 16.15 -16.45
C ARG A 40 -9.54 15.46 -16.54
N GLU A 41 -8.82 15.70 -17.63
CA GLU A 41 -7.47 15.21 -17.92
C GLU A 41 -6.40 15.86 -17.03
N MET A 42 -6.45 17.19 -16.90
CA MET A 42 -5.60 17.91 -15.94
C MET A 42 -5.86 17.43 -14.52
N LEU A 43 -7.12 17.14 -14.18
CA LEU A 43 -7.48 16.68 -12.83
C LEU A 43 -6.82 15.35 -12.46
N VAL A 44 -6.72 14.33 -13.33
CA VAL A 44 -6.08 13.04 -12.95
C VAL A 44 -4.62 13.22 -12.58
N LYS A 45 -3.87 13.92 -13.42
CA LYS A 45 -2.45 14.18 -13.22
C LYS A 45 -2.23 15.02 -11.96
N ASP A 46 -3.03 16.08 -11.77
CA ASP A 46 -2.89 16.99 -10.64
C ASP A 46 -3.34 16.33 -9.32
N GLU A 47 -4.36 15.47 -9.34
CA GLU A 47 -4.80 14.72 -8.15
C GLU A 47 -3.81 13.60 -7.77
N LEU A 48 -3.24 12.87 -8.74
CA LEU A 48 -2.17 11.92 -8.45
C LEU A 48 -0.91 12.62 -7.95
N LEU A 49 -0.59 13.80 -8.50
CA LEU A 49 0.49 14.63 -8.01
C LEU A 49 0.24 15.02 -6.55
N LYS A 50 -0.96 15.51 -6.19
CA LYS A 50 -1.31 15.80 -4.79
C LYS A 50 -1.08 14.61 -3.86
N ILE A 51 -1.52 13.42 -4.25
CA ILE A 51 -1.35 12.21 -3.43
C ILE A 51 0.12 11.85 -3.24
N ILE A 52 0.91 11.91 -4.33
CA ILE A 52 2.35 11.68 -4.26
C ILE A 52 2.98 12.69 -3.30
N LEU A 53 2.67 13.97 -3.47
CA LEU A 53 3.21 15.04 -2.62
C LEU A 53 2.79 14.88 -1.16
N GLU A 54 1.55 14.50 -0.89
CA GLU A 54 1.05 14.29 0.47
C GLU A 54 1.76 13.14 1.18
N HIS A 55 1.89 11.98 0.53
CA HIS A 55 2.65 10.85 1.08
C HIS A 55 4.12 11.19 1.28
N ALA A 56 4.60 12.08 0.44
CA ALA A 56 5.97 12.48 0.45
C ALA A 56 6.27 13.64 1.42
N LYS A 57 5.27 14.25 2.06
CA LYS A 57 5.47 15.28 3.11
C LYS A 57 6.32 14.78 4.29
N GLU A 58 6.31 13.47 4.54
CA GLU A 58 7.17 12.81 5.53
C GLU A 58 8.67 12.88 5.18
N TYR A 59 9.00 13.29 3.95
CA TYR A 59 10.35 13.26 3.39
C TYR A 59 10.76 14.68 2.94
N PRO A 60 11.74 15.33 3.61
CA PRO A 60 12.10 16.72 3.36
C PRO A 60 12.45 17.05 1.90
N GLN A 61 12.93 16.07 1.14
CA GLN A 61 13.38 16.26 -0.25
C GLN A 61 12.23 16.58 -1.20
N PHE A 62 11.00 16.17 -0.88
CA PHE A 62 9.83 16.42 -1.71
C PHE A 62 9.27 17.83 -1.60
N LYS A 63 9.76 18.64 -0.64
CA LYS A 63 9.35 20.04 -0.48
C LYS A 63 9.98 20.96 -1.54
N ASN A 64 10.94 20.46 -2.32
CA ASN A 64 11.62 21.23 -3.35
C ASN A 64 10.74 21.38 -4.60
N GLU A 65 10.65 22.60 -5.12
CA GLU A 65 9.88 22.90 -6.32
C GLU A 65 10.33 22.05 -7.53
N SER A 66 11.64 21.79 -7.65
CA SER A 66 12.20 20.90 -8.67
C SER A 66 11.61 19.50 -8.61
N SER A 67 11.41 18.93 -7.42
CA SER A 67 10.80 17.61 -7.24
C SER A 67 9.34 17.58 -7.67
N VAL A 68 8.60 18.67 -7.44
CA VAL A 68 7.21 18.81 -7.91
C VAL A 68 7.17 18.80 -9.43
N TYR A 69 8.04 19.57 -10.10
CA TYR A 69 8.12 19.58 -11.56
C TYR A 69 8.52 18.22 -12.13
N GLU A 70 9.51 17.54 -11.55
CA GLU A 70 9.96 16.22 -12.00
C GLU A 70 8.83 15.18 -11.93
N VAL A 71 8.06 15.16 -10.83
CA VAL A 71 6.91 14.24 -10.69
C VAL A 71 5.83 14.62 -11.69
N LYS A 72 5.51 15.92 -11.82
CA LYS A 72 4.50 16.41 -12.75
C LYS A 72 4.85 16.09 -14.22
N GLU A 73 6.13 16.21 -14.59
CA GLU A 73 6.64 15.84 -15.90
C GLU A 73 6.54 14.32 -16.12
N SER A 74 6.88 13.53 -15.10
CA SER A 74 6.82 12.07 -15.16
C SER A 74 5.40 11.51 -15.20
N LEU A 75 4.38 12.31 -14.85
CA LEU A 75 2.96 11.99 -15.01
C LEU A 75 2.39 12.42 -16.36
N SER A 76 3.18 13.05 -17.23
CA SER A 76 2.71 13.55 -18.54
C SER A 76 2.15 12.46 -19.45
N PHE A 77 2.66 11.22 -19.33
CA PHE A 77 2.19 10.07 -20.13
C PHE A 77 0.73 9.69 -19.87
N LEU A 78 0.15 10.16 -18.77
CA LEU A 78 -1.27 9.98 -18.52
C LEU A 78 -2.13 10.69 -19.57
N GLY A 79 -1.56 11.68 -20.29
CA GLY A 79 -2.19 12.30 -21.45
C GLY A 79 -3.63 12.75 -21.17
N LYS A 80 -4.49 12.54 -22.17
CA LYS A 80 -5.91 12.86 -22.13
C LYS A 80 -6.75 11.66 -21.69
N LEU A 81 -6.73 11.34 -20.39
CA LEU A 81 -7.55 10.27 -19.84
C LEU A 81 -9.05 10.66 -19.83
N ALA A 82 -9.86 9.90 -20.57
CA ALA A 82 -11.32 10.07 -20.60
C ALA A 82 -11.99 9.69 -19.27
N SER A 83 -13.09 10.38 -18.96
CA SER A 83 -13.65 10.50 -17.62
C SER A 83 -14.43 9.31 -17.07
N ASP A 84 -15.00 8.47 -17.92
CA ASP A 84 -15.92 7.40 -17.53
C ASP A 84 -15.22 6.26 -16.78
N LYS A 85 -13.89 6.17 -16.88
CA LYS A 85 -13.05 5.20 -16.14
C LYS A 85 -12.18 5.83 -15.05
N PHE A 86 -12.47 7.10 -14.71
CA PHE A 86 -11.70 7.92 -13.78
C PHE A 86 -11.58 7.31 -12.38
N ALA A 87 -12.72 7.01 -11.73
CA ALA A 87 -12.72 6.63 -10.32
C ALA A 87 -12.00 5.29 -10.06
N PRO A 88 -12.23 4.21 -10.85
CA PRO A 88 -11.50 2.96 -10.67
C PRO A 88 -9.99 3.10 -10.94
N PHE A 89 -9.61 3.84 -11.99
CA PHE A 89 -8.20 4.10 -12.31
C PHE A 89 -7.51 4.86 -11.17
N PHE A 90 -8.11 5.97 -10.73
CA PHE A 90 -7.55 6.84 -9.71
C PHE A 90 -7.35 6.12 -8.38
N LEU A 91 -8.33 5.32 -7.95
CA LEU A 91 -8.24 4.53 -6.73
C LEU A 91 -7.05 3.55 -6.78
N ILE A 92 -6.91 2.79 -7.86
CA ILE A 92 -5.86 1.76 -7.96
C ILE A 92 -4.48 2.40 -8.15
N ALA A 93 -4.36 3.47 -8.94
CA ALA A 93 -3.12 4.22 -9.08
C ALA A 93 -2.66 4.78 -7.73
N THR A 94 -3.58 5.32 -6.95
CA THR A 94 -3.34 5.77 -5.57
C THR A 94 -2.82 4.65 -4.69
N LEU A 95 -3.50 3.50 -4.64
CA LEU A 95 -3.07 2.35 -3.84
C LEU A 95 -1.67 1.86 -4.25
N THR A 96 -1.40 1.84 -5.56
CA THR A 96 -0.10 1.40 -6.09
C THR A 96 1.03 2.35 -5.68
N ILE A 97 0.81 3.66 -5.73
CA ILE A 97 1.77 4.68 -5.28
C ILE A 97 2.01 4.54 -3.77
N LYS A 98 0.94 4.43 -2.97
CA LYS A 98 1.01 4.26 -1.51
C LYS A 98 1.85 3.03 -1.14
N GLU A 99 1.59 1.91 -1.78
CA GLU A 99 2.32 0.67 -1.55
C GLU A 99 3.79 0.79 -1.97
N TYR A 100 4.10 1.54 -3.04
CA TYR A 100 5.49 1.80 -3.44
C TYR A 100 6.24 2.64 -2.40
N PHE A 101 5.64 3.71 -1.88
CA PHE A 101 6.23 4.51 -0.80
C PHE A 101 6.48 3.66 0.46
N LYS A 102 5.52 2.82 0.86
CA LYS A 102 5.69 1.86 1.97
C LYS A 102 6.88 0.94 1.74
N ASN A 103 7.01 0.39 0.54
CA ASN A 103 8.13 -0.48 0.16
C ASN A 103 9.47 0.26 0.17
N LEU A 104 9.53 1.51 -0.31
CA LEU A 104 10.73 2.35 -0.23
C LEU A 104 11.14 2.65 1.22
N LYS A 105 10.16 2.91 2.11
CA LYS A 105 10.39 3.09 3.55
C LYS A 105 11.00 1.85 4.19
N ILE A 106 10.43 0.66 3.95
CA ILE A 106 10.97 -0.62 4.43
C ILE A 106 12.42 -0.83 3.97
N ILE A 107 12.72 -0.54 2.70
CA ILE A 107 14.08 -0.67 2.14
C ILE A 107 15.05 0.31 2.83
N ALA A 108 14.64 1.57 3.02
CA ALA A 108 15.48 2.59 3.66
C ALA A 108 15.73 2.28 5.14
N ASP A 109 14.73 1.83 5.87
CA ASP A 109 14.85 1.47 7.28
C ASP A 109 15.80 0.28 7.47
N LYS A 110 15.74 -0.73 6.57
CA LYS A 110 16.72 -1.83 6.53
C LYS A 110 18.15 -1.31 6.32
N LYS A 111 18.37 -0.37 5.39
CA LYS A 111 19.70 0.22 5.15
C LYS A 111 20.24 0.99 6.36
N LYS A 112 19.37 1.67 7.11
CA LYS A 112 19.75 2.41 8.32
C LYS A 112 20.10 1.52 9.51
N ARG A 113 19.98 0.18 9.40
CA ARG A 113 20.18 -0.80 10.48
C ARG A 113 19.41 -0.45 11.78
N LYS A 114 18.37 0.37 11.70
CA LYS A 114 17.53 0.70 12.86
C LYS A 114 16.67 -0.52 13.15
N GLN A 115 16.90 -1.17 14.29
CA GLN A 115 16.01 -2.23 14.77
C GLN A 115 14.64 -1.60 15.04
N THR A 116 13.61 -2.13 14.39
CA THR A 116 12.23 -1.73 14.66
C THR A 116 11.66 -2.52 15.83
N ARG A 117 10.54 -2.06 16.41
CA ARG A 117 9.85 -2.79 17.48
C ARG A 117 9.54 -4.23 17.07
N GLU A 118 9.13 -4.44 15.83
CA GLU A 118 8.90 -5.77 15.24
C GLU A 118 10.18 -6.62 15.19
N ASP A 119 11.34 -6.03 14.88
CA ASP A 119 12.62 -6.74 14.90
C ASP A 119 13.01 -7.16 16.32
N TYR A 120 12.68 -6.34 17.32
CA TYR A 120 12.91 -6.67 18.72
C TYR A 120 11.95 -7.76 19.22
N THR A 121 10.67 -7.68 18.87
CA THR A 121 9.68 -8.73 19.18
C THR A 121 10.11 -10.06 18.59
N ARG A 122 10.53 -10.09 17.32
CA ARG A 122 11.02 -11.29 16.65
C ARG A 122 12.23 -11.90 17.36
N LYS A 123 13.26 -11.10 17.66
CA LYS A 123 14.46 -11.57 18.38
C LYS A 123 14.14 -12.12 19.77
N LYS A 124 13.16 -11.52 20.45
CA LYS A 124 12.70 -12.04 21.74
C LYS A 124 11.99 -13.39 21.59
N ALA A 125 11.15 -13.54 20.58
CA ALA A 125 10.49 -14.80 20.29
C ALA A 125 11.50 -15.89 19.89
N GLU A 126 12.43 -15.59 18.99
CA GLU A 126 13.54 -16.49 18.60
C GLU A 126 14.31 -16.98 19.84
N LYS A 127 14.75 -16.06 20.71
CA LYS A 127 15.47 -16.42 21.95
C LYS A 127 14.62 -17.25 22.92
N ALA A 128 13.32 -16.98 23.00
CA ALA A 128 12.42 -17.73 23.87
C ALA A 128 12.20 -19.16 23.34
N ILE A 129 12.11 -19.35 22.02
CA ILE A 129 12.08 -20.67 21.39
C ILE A 129 13.36 -21.43 21.69
N ASP A 130 14.54 -20.82 21.48
CA ASP A 130 15.83 -21.46 21.77
C ASP A 130 15.88 -21.96 23.23
N MET A 131 15.48 -21.12 24.18
CA MET A 131 15.41 -21.50 25.61
C MET A 131 14.42 -22.63 25.89
N LEU A 132 13.27 -22.65 25.20
CA LEU A 132 12.26 -23.70 25.37
C LEU A 132 12.71 -25.03 24.77
N CYS A 133 13.42 -25.00 23.64
CA CYS A 133 14.11 -26.15 23.07
C CYS A 133 15.18 -26.69 24.04
N ASP A 134 16.01 -25.81 24.61
CA ASP A 134 17.02 -26.20 25.62
C ASP A 134 16.37 -26.87 26.85
N ILE A 135 15.25 -26.31 27.34
CA ILE A 135 14.47 -26.90 28.43
C ILE A 135 13.91 -28.28 28.01
N GLN A 136 13.39 -28.39 26.79
CA GLN A 136 12.87 -29.67 26.29
C GLN A 136 13.96 -30.73 26.22
N ASP A 137 15.11 -30.38 25.66
CA ASP A 137 16.27 -31.26 25.53
C ASP A 137 16.86 -31.63 26.89
N TYR A 138 16.79 -30.75 27.90
CA TYR A 138 17.30 -31.05 29.24
C TYR A 138 16.37 -31.98 30.04
N PHE A 139 15.06 -31.72 30.00
CA PHE A 139 14.09 -32.42 30.86
C PHE A 139 13.38 -33.60 30.20
N PHE A 140 13.31 -33.66 28.87
CA PHE A 140 12.48 -34.62 28.13
C PHE A 140 13.25 -35.44 27.08
N ASN A 141 14.59 -35.49 27.14
CA ASN A 141 15.43 -36.37 26.31
C ASN A 141 15.45 -37.84 26.75
N PHE A 142 14.42 -38.30 27.45
CA PHE A 142 14.33 -39.68 27.92
C PHE A 142 13.47 -40.50 26.96
N ASN A 143 13.96 -41.68 26.55
CA ASN A 143 13.28 -42.64 25.67
C ASN A 143 12.05 -43.33 26.33
N ASP A 144 11.44 -42.70 27.33
CA ASP A 144 10.24 -43.22 27.97
C ASP A 144 9.02 -42.82 27.13
N ILE A 145 8.71 -43.69 26.19
CA ILE A 145 7.69 -43.57 25.14
C ILE A 145 6.25 -43.62 25.70
N ASP A 146 6.05 -43.98 26.97
CA ASP A 146 4.73 -44.42 27.47
C ASP A 146 3.93 -43.39 28.28
N LYS A 147 4.37 -42.14 28.39
CA LYS A 147 3.53 -41.06 28.94
C LYS A 147 3.48 -39.88 28.00
N GLU A 148 2.28 -39.56 27.54
CA GLU A 148 1.95 -38.28 26.91
C GLU A 148 2.40 -37.18 27.88
N ASN A 149 3.58 -36.61 27.62
CA ASN A 149 4.20 -35.68 28.53
C ASN A 149 3.51 -34.32 28.33
N VAL A 150 2.48 -34.09 29.13
CA VAL A 150 1.66 -32.87 29.11
C VAL A 150 2.54 -31.62 29.12
N TYR A 151 3.67 -31.64 29.84
CA TYR A 151 4.61 -30.53 29.89
C TYR A 151 5.36 -30.33 28.57
N LYS A 152 5.81 -31.41 27.91
CA LYS A 152 6.40 -31.34 26.57
C LYS A 152 5.42 -30.73 25.56
N LYS A 153 4.17 -31.22 25.57
CA LYS A 153 3.08 -30.72 24.71
C LYS A 153 2.74 -29.25 24.98
N CYS A 154 2.76 -28.83 26.24
CA CYS A 154 2.63 -27.42 26.60
C CYS A 154 3.77 -26.57 26.04
N ILE A 155 5.02 -27.05 26.10
CA ILE A 155 6.16 -26.35 25.52
C ILE A 155 6.03 -26.28 23.99
N ASP A 156 5.67 -27.38 23.32
CA ASP A 156 5.43 -27.40 21.87
C ASP A 156 4.37 -26.36 21.46
N THR A 157 3.27 -26.28 22.22
CA THR A 157 2.20 -25.30 21.98
C THR A 157 2.70 -23.86 22.12
N ILE A 158 3.60 -23.60 23.07
CA ILE A 158 4.20 -22.27 23.28
C ILE A 158 5.17 -21.94 22.14
N ILE A 159 5.98 -22.92 21.70
CA ILE A 159 6.87 -22.76 20.54
C ILE A 159 6.05 -22.43 19.29
N ASP A 160 4.99 -23.18 19.00
CA ASP A 160 4.10 -22.92 17.86
C ASP A 160 3.50 -21.50 17.90
N ALA A 161 3.09 -21.04 19.07
CA ALA A 161 2.56 -19.69 19.25
C ALA A 161 3.63 -18.61 19.01
N LEU A 162 4.87 -18.84 19.46
CA LEU A 162 6.00 -17.94 19.23
C LEU A 162 6.44 -17.93 17.76
N ASP A 163 6.43 -19.09 17.09
CA ASP A 163 6.69 -19.21 15.65
C ASP A 163 5.63 -18.46 14.83
N TYR A 164 4.36 -18.53 15.24
CA TYR A 164 3.31 -17.73 14.64
C TYR A 164 3.52 -16.23 14.84
N GLU A 165 3.97 -15.79 16.02
CA GLU A 165 4.34 -14.39 16.28
C GLU A 165 5.53 -13.95 15.42
N ILE A 166 6.54 -14.81 15.23
CA ILE A 166 7.65 -14.58 14.29
C ILE A 166 7.13 -14.43 12.87
N TYR A 167 6.19 -15.29 12.45
CA TYR A 167 5.55 -15.20 11.14
C TYR A 167 4.81 -13.88 10.93
N LEU A 168 4.01 -13.43 11.90
CA LEU A 168 3.28 -12.16 11.85
C LEU A 168 4.22 -10.94 11.82
N THR A 169 5.32 -10.99 12.56
CA THR A 169 6.33 -9.93 12.65
C THR A 169 7.41 -10.03 11.57
N ARG A 170 7.32 -11.04 10.69
CA ARG A 170 8.21 -11.19 9.55
C ARG A 170 7.87 -10.12 8.54
N LYS A 171 8.74 -9.11 8.44
CA LYS A 171 8.67 -8.16 7.33
C LYS A 171 8.78 -8.94 6.03
N LYS A 172 7.78 -8.77 5.17
CA LYS A 172 7.86 -9.20 3.77
C LYS A 172 9.24 -8.82 3.23
N THR A 173 9.95 -9.77 2.62
CA THR A 173 11.28 -9.51 2.08
C THR A 173 11.15 -8.61 0.86
N ILE A 174 11.05 -7.31 1.11
CA ILE A 174 10.98 -6.29 0.08
C ILE A 174 12.40 -5.88 -0.27
N THR A 175 12.79 -6.21 -1.50
CA THR A 175 14.01 -5.71 -2.15
C THR A 175 13.63 -4.62 -3.16
N PRO A 176 14.58 -3.78 -3.61
CA PRO A 176 14.32 -2.83 -4.67
C PRO A 176 13.75 -3.47 -5.93
N ALA A 177 14.21 -4.66 -6.30
CA ALA A 177 13.72 -5.40 -7.47
C ALA A 177 12.24 -5.82 -7.31
N ILE A 178 11.85 -6.33 -6.13
CA ILE A 178 10.48 -6.75 -5.85
C ILE A 178 9.54 -5.54 -5.83
N ALA A 179 9.92 -4.45 -5.14
CA ALA A 179 9.13 -3.23 -5.09
C ALA A 179 8.88 -2.65 -6.49
N ASN A 180 9.94 -2.60 -7.29
CA ASN A 180 9.89 -2.12 -8.68
C ASN A 180 9.01 -3.00 -9.57
N ARG A 181 9.14 -4.33 -9.50
CA ARG A 181 8.33 -5.27 -10.28
C ARG A 181 6.85 -5.16 -9.93
N ASN A 182 6.51 -5.02 -8.65
CA ASN A 182 5.13 -4.89 -8.20
C ASN A 182 4.50 -3.57 -8.67
N PHE A 183 5.26 -2.48 -8.60
CA PHE A 183 4.83 -1.18 -9.12
C PHE A 183 4.54 -1.26 -10.62
N ASP A 184 5.51 -1.73 -11.40
CA ASP A 184 5.41 -1.80 -12.86
C ASP A 184 4.23 -2.68 -13.28
N LYS A 185 4.10 -3.89 -12.70
CA LYS A 185 3.01 -4.82 -13.04
C LYS A 185 1.63 -4.22 -12.75
N SER A 186 1.49 -3.57 -11.60
CA SER A 186 0.21 -2.99 -11.16
C SER A 186 -0.17 -1.78 -12.02
N PHE A 187 0.79 -0.88 -12.28
CA PHE A 187 0.56 0.28 -13.15
C PHE A 187 0.30 -0.11 -14.60
N TYR A 188 1.09 -1.05 -15.14
CA TYR A 188 0.96 -1.50 -16.53
C TYR A 188 -0.40 -2.16 -16.77
N SER A 189 -0.79 -3.13 -15.92
CA SER A 189 -2.10 -3.80 -16.06
C SER A 189 -3.26 -2.82 -15.93
N LEU A 190 -3.10 -1.77 -15.10
CA LEU A 190 -4.13 -0.75 -14.92
C LEU A 190 -4.26 0.16 -16.15
N LEU A 191 -3.14 0.56 -16.75
CA LEU A 191 -3.12 1.42 -17.93
C LEU A 191 -3.60 0.65 -19.17
N GLU A 192 -3.16 -0.58 -19.37
CA GLU A 192 -3.60 -1.45 -20.47
C GLU A 192 -5.12 -1.69 -20.47
N LYS A 193 -5.72 -1.91 -19.29
CA LYS A 193 -7.17 -2.14 -19.14
C LYS A 193 -8.02 -0.88 -19.35
N ASN A 194 -7.50 0.28 -18.99
CA ASN A 194 -8.26 1.52 -18.97
C ASN A 194 -8.02 2.41 -20.20
N ILE A 195 -6.94 2.17 -20.94
CA ILE A 195 -6.50 3.00 -22.04
C ILE A 195 -6.29 2.12 -23.29
N LYS A 196 -7.38 1.78 -23.95
CA LYS A 196 -7.33 1.26 -25.34
C LYS A 196 -7.17 2.38 -26.38
N ASN A 197 -7.16 3.65 -25.96
CA ASN A 197 -7.21 4.84 -26.82
C ASN A 197 -6.01 5.79 -26.68
N ASN A 198 -4.94 5.44 -25.94
CA ASN A 198 -3.73 6.27 -25.99
C ASN A 198 -2.89 5.82 -27.18
N ASN A 199 -2.42 6.79 -27.95
CA ASN A 199 -1.46 6.63 -29.04
C ASN A 199 -0.06 6.18 -28.56
N LEU A 200 0.05 5.56 -27.38
CA LEU A 200 1.29 5.07 -26.81
C LEU A 200 1.41 3.57 -27.08
N THR A 201 2.52 3.17 -27.67
CA THR A 201 2.92 1.77 -27.79
C THR A 201 3.18 1.15 -26.41
N PRO A 202 3.09 -0.18 -26.25
CA PRO A 202 3.46 -0.87 -25.01
C PRO A 202 4.86 -0.49 -24.48
N LEU A 203 5.80 -0.24 -25.40
CA LEU A 203 7.16 0.18 -25.07
C LEU A 203 7.20 1.59 -24.48
N GLU A 204 6.48 2.55 -25.08
CA GLU A 204 6.40 3.92 -24.57
C GLU A 204 5.71 3.98 -23.20
N LEU A 205 4.68 3.17 -23.02
CA LEU A 205 4.00 3.02 -21.73
C LEU A 205 4.95 2.48 -20.65
N ALA A 206 5.70 1.42 -20.96
CA ALA A 206 6.68 0.85 -20.04
C ALA A 206 7.80 1.84 -19.67
N LYS A 207 8.28 2.63 -20.65
CA LYS A 207 9.26 3.70 -20.43
C LYS A 207 8.70 4.77 -19.50
N ALA A 208 7.44 5.17 -19.68
CA ALA A 208 6.82 6.20 -18.87
C ALA A 208 6.55 5.77 -17.42
N ILE A 209 6.02 4.55 -17.22
CA ILE A 209 5.87 3.95 -15.87
C ILE A 209 7.22 3.88 -15.17
N THR A 210 8.26 3.46 -15.90
CA THR A 210 9.64 3.41 -15.40
C THR A 210 10.13 4.80 -14.98
N ARG A 211 9.89 5.83 -15.79
CA ARG A 211 10.25 7.22 -15.49
C ARG A 211 9.60 7.69 -14.19
N LEU A 212 8.28 7.54 -14.05
CA LEU A 212 7.54 7.89 -12.83
C LEU A 212 8.12 7.20 -11.58
N ARG A 213 8.31 5.88 -11.65
CA ARG A 213 8.88 5.09 -10.57
C ARG A 213 10.28 5.58 -10.17
N VAL A 214 11.16 5.78 -11.17
CA VAL A 214 12.54 6.22 -10.96
C VAL A 214 12.57 7.61 -10.34
N THR A 215 11.73 8.53 -10.81
CA THR A 215 11.61 9.88 -10.26
C THR A 215 11.16 9.85 -8.80
N ILE A 216 10.08 9.13 -8.46
CA ILE A 216 9.64 8.98 -7.06
C ILE A 216 10.78 8.43 -6.19
N ARG A 217 11.47 7.38 -6.67
CA ARG A 217 12.58 6.76 -5.94
C ARG A 217 13.78 7.69 -5.76
N ASN A 218 14.13 8.47 -6.77
CA ASN A 218 15.29 9.35 -6.73
C ASN A 218 15.06 10.49 -5.74
N ILE A 219 13.89 11.14 -5.80
CA ILE A 219 13.50 12.17 -4.84
C ILE A 219 13.50 11.59 -3.42
N PHE A 220 12.91 10.41 -3.22
CA PHE A 220 12.92 9.71 -1.94
C PHE A 220 14.33 9.45 -1.38
N ASN A 221 15.30 9.12 -2.24
CA ASN A 221 16.68 8.82 -1.85
C ASN A 221 17.62 10.04 -1.88
N ASN A 222 17.09 11.25 -2.09
CA ASN A 222 17.91 12.46 -2.29
C ASN A 222 18.95 12.31 -3.41
N LYS A 223 18.56 11.71 -4.55
CA LYS A 223 19.42 11.57 -5.72
C LYS A 223 18.90 12.47 -6.85
N PRO A 224 19.79 13.14 -7.60
CA PRO A 224 19.38 13.83 -8.82
C PRO A 224 18.74 12.81 -9.77
N ASN A 225 17.71 13.23 -10.51
CA ASN A 225 17.17 12.37 -11.55
C ASN A 225 18.24 12.14 -12.60
N ILE A 226 18.65 10.88 -12.75
CA ILE A 226 19.33 10.43 -13.95
C ILE A 226 18.26 10.52 -15.03
N ARG A 227 18.23 11.61 -15.80
CA ARG A 227 17.49 11.66 -17.06
C ARG A 227 17.90 10.41 -17.82
N THR A 228 16.98 9.45 -17.95
CA THR A 228 17.24 8.24 -18.73
C THR A 228 17.69 8.71 -20.10
N LYS A 229 18.80 8.17 -20.62
CA LYS A 229 19.53 8.67 -21.80
C LYS A 229 18.69 8.87 -23.08
N SER A 230 17.40 8.54 -23.09
CA SER A 230 16.45 8.81 -24.17
C SER A 230 16.22 10.30 -24.47
N ASP A 231 16.53 11.21 -23.55
CA ASP A 231 16.28 12.65 -23.74
C ASP A 231 17.49 13.40 -24.34
N LYS A 232 18.57 12.70 -24.71
CA LYS A 232 19.74 13.29 -25.39
C LYS A 232 19.72 13.14 -26.91
N GLU A 233 18.73 12.42 -27.45
CA GLU A 233 18.52 12.26 -28.89
C GLU A 233 17.03 12.50 -29.18
N ALA A 234 16.64 13.77 -29.22
CA ALA A 234 15.39 14.27 -29.81
C ALA A 234 15.61 15.72 -30.27
#